data_AF-A0A9D6SEI3-F1
#
_entry.id   AF-A0A9D6SEI3-F1
#
_cell.length_a   1.000
_cell.length_b   1.000
_cell.length_c   1.000
_cell.angle_alpha   90.00
_cell.angle_beta   90.00
_cell.angle_gamma   90.00
#
_symmetry.space_group_name_H-M   'P 1'
#
loop_
_entity.id
_entity.type
_entity.pdbx_description
1 polymer ?
#
loop_
_entity_poly.entity_id
_entity_poly.type
_entity_poly.pdbx_seq_one_letter_code
_entity_poly.pdbx_strand_id
1 'polypeptide(L)'
;MKMEATPPPAAARPPQGVDAAASAPRPLIQEEWLPFVEEMLVAGLAVEDIAEAVIARGGPEISDGAILAHFRTHLDLQKRRVEQTVEGVAKLRQALGNPEADHTLVELANSALMAGYMGLTNKRAGSLTIKDAEVIRLSRENLKLRKRYMALKERGQARENRLLQSRLRYEDIKYDTAVERLKHLRKEFRSLMEAGKLEAGTLEKIREIYGIIKQPFNYENTETPAQG
;
A
#
# COMPACT_ATOMS: atom_id res chain seq x y z
N MET A 1 -12.78 -1.14 40.42
CA MET A 1 -13.87 -2.00 39.89
C MET A 1 -14.10 -1.63 38.45
N LYS A 2 -13.53 -2.41 37.51
CA LYS A 2 -13.73 -2.23 36.06
C LYS A 2 -14.89 -3.14 35.67
N MET A 3 -15.99 -2.56 35.18
CA MET A 3 -17.11 -3.33 34.63
C MET A 3 -16.73 -3.75 33.21
N GLU A 4 -16.49 -5.04 33.01
CA GLU A 4 -16.40 -5.66 31.69
C GLU A 4 -17.80 -5.72 31.08
N ALA A 5 -17.99 -5.06 29.94
CA ALA A 5 -19.22 -5.11 29.17
C ALA A 5 -19.19 -6.34 28.25
N THR A 6 -20.06 -7.30 28.55
CA THR A 6 -20.29 -8.52 27.76
C THR A 6 -20.87 -8.16 26.38
N PRO A 7 -20.30 -8.67 25.27
CA PRO A 7 -20.87 -8.46 23.95
C PRO A 7 -22.16 -9.29 23.75
N PRO A 8 -23.14 -8.79 22.97
CA PRO A 8 -24.40 -9.49 22.74
C PRO A 8 -24.22 -10.76 21.87
N PRO A 9 -25.08 -11.77 22.04
CA PRO A 9 -25.00 -13.02 21.31
C PRO A 9 -25.28 -12.83 19.82
N ALA A 10 -24.41 -13.40 18.98
CA ALA A 10 -24.53 -13.38 17.54
C ALA A 10 -25.83 -14.07 17.09
N ALA A 11 -26.72 -13.31 16.46
CA ALA A 11 -27.92 -13.85 15.83
C ALA A 11 -27.51 -14.84 14.73
N ALA A 12 -27.90 -16.10 14.92
CA ALA A 12 -27.74 -17.17 13.94
C ALA A 12 -28.44 -16.76 12.64
N ARG A 13 -27.67 -16.54 11.57
CA ARG A 13 -28.22 -16.42 10.23
C ARG A 13 -28.87 -17.75 9.86
N PRO A 14 -30.13 -17.75 9.37
CA PRO A 14 -30.73 -18.98 8.86
C PRO A 14 -29.87 -19.53 7.71
N PRO A 15 -29.80 -20.85 7.55
CA PRO A 15 -29.10 -21.46 6.42
C PRO A 15 -29.76 -20.93 5.15
N GLN A 16 -28.98 -20.23 4.32
CA GLN A 16 -29.39 -19.92 2.96
C GLN A 16 -29.63 -21.25 2.28
N GLY A 17 -30.91 -21.56 2.08
CA GLY A 17 -31.35 -22.64 1.21
C GLY A 17 -30.66 -22.46 -0.13
N VAL A 18 -29.81 -23.42 -0.47
CA VAL A 18 -29.34 -23.59 -1.83
C VAL A 18 -30.60 -24.05 -2.57
N ASP A 19 -31.30 -23.10 -3.18
CA ASP A 19 -32.40 -23.38 -4.08
C ASP A 19 -31.84 -24.24 -5.22
N ALA A 20 -31.94 -25.55 -5.02
CA ALA A 20 -31.80 -26.60 -6.02
C ALA A 20 -33.03 -26.58 -6.95
N ALA A 21 -33.37 -25.39 -7.46
CA ALA A 21 -34.38 -25.20 -8.48
C ALA A 21 -33.73 -25.50 -9.83
N ALA A 22 -33.93 -26.73 -10.28
CA ALA A 22 -34.02 -27.11 -11.70
C ALA A 22 -32.93 -26.54 -12.62
N SER A 23 -31.79 -27.22 -12.65
CA SER A 23 -30.91 -27.24 -13.82
C SER A 23 -31.62 -27.93 -15.00
N ALA A 24 -32.61 -27.26 -15.59
CA ALA A 24 -33.04 -27.58 -16.94
C ALA A 24 -31.82 -27.41 -17.87
N PRO A 25 -31.62 -28.30 -18.87
CA PRO A 25 -30.57 -28.11 -19.85
C PRO A 25 -30.78 -26.74 -20.52
N ARG A 26 -29.87 -25.80 -20.27
CA ARG A 26 -29.89 -24.49 -20.90
C ARG A 26 -29.93 -24.72 -22.42
N PRO A 27 -30.78 -24.01 -23.17
CA PRO A 27 -30.91 -24.26 -24.60
C PRO A 27 -29.54 -24.11 -25.25
N LEU A 28 -29.06 -25.20 -25.83
CA LEU A 28 -27.91 -25.19 -26.74
C LEU A 28 -28.30 -24.30 -27.91
N ILE A 29 -27.36 -23.46 -28.37
CA ILE A 29 -27.53 -22.71 -29.61
C ILE A 29 -27.83 -23.72 -30.71
N GLN A 30 -28.96 -23.57 -31.40
CA GLN A 30 -29.33 -24.46 -32.48
C GLN A 30 -28.26 -24.41 -33.58
N GLU A 31 -27.91 -25.57 -34.16
CA GLU A 31 -26.81 -25.69 -35.14
C GLU A 31 -26.99 -24.75 -36.34
N GLU A 32 -28.23 -24.46 -36.73
CA GLU A 32 -28.58 -23.56 -37.83
C GLU A 32 -28.14 -22.10 -37.57
N TRP A 33 -28.18 -21.66 -36.31
CA TRP A 33 -27.87 -20.28 -35.90
C TRP A 33 -26.43 -20.11 -35.43
N LEU A 34 -25.73 -21.21 -35.20
CA LEU A 34 -24.35 -21.24 -34.74
C LEU A 34 -23.39 -20.43 -35.65
N PRO A 35 -23.35 -20.61 -36.99
CA PRO A 35 -22.42 -19.86 -37.83
C PRO A 35 -22.67 -18.35 -37.78
N PHE A 36 -23.94 -17.93 -37.69
CA PHE A 36 -24.30 -16.52 -37.59
C PHE A 36 -23.88 -15.92 -36.24
N VAL A 37 -24.13 -16.62 -35.14
CA VAL A 37 -23.70 -16.21 -33.80
C VAL A 37 -22.17 -16.13 -33.73
N GLU A 38 -21.46 -17.09 -34.30
CA GLU A 38 -19.99 -17.10 -34.37
C GLU A 38 -19.44 -15.91 -35.15
N GLU A 39 -20.03 -15.60 -36.31
CA GLU A 39 -19.64 -14.44 -37.11
C GLU A 39 -19.81 -13.14 -36.31
N MET A 40 -20.95 -12.95 -35.64
CA MET A 40 -21.19 -11.75 -34.84
C MET A 40 -20.28 -11.66 -33.60
N LEU A 41 -19.99 -12.81 -32.96
CA LEU A 41 -19.05 -12.89 -31.84
C LEU A 41 -17.63 -12.49 -32.25
N VAL A 42 -17.21 -12.92 -33.44
CA VAL A 42 -15.90 -12.60 -34.02
C VAL A 42 -15.84 -11.14 -34.44
N ALA A 43 -16.91 -10.60 -35.03
CA ALA A 43 -17.07 -9.17 -35.34
C ALA A 43 -17.08 -8.27 -34.09
N GLY A 44 -17.17 -8.85 -32.89
CA GLY A 44 -17.00 -8.16 -31.62
C GLY A 44 -18.27 -7.58 -31.03
N LEU A 45 -19.45 -7.99 -31.50
CA LEU A 45 -20.73 -7.52 -30.96
C LEU A 45 -20.94 -7.97 -29.50
N ALA A 46 -21.73 -7.20 -28.76
CA ALA A 46 -22.14 -7.57 -27.42
C ALA A 46 -23.12 -8.74 -27.47
N VAL A 47 -23.12 -9.57 -26.44
CA VAL A 47 -23.92 -10.79 -26.42
C VAL A 47 -25.42 -10.48 -26.45
N GLU A 48 -25.83 -9.39 -25.82
CA GLU A 48 -27.22 -8.91 -25.85
C GLU A 48 -27.65 -8.55 -27.28
N ASP A 49 -26.81 -7.82 -28.03
CA ASP A 49 -27.08 -7.42 -29.41
C ASP A 49 -27.18 -8.64 -30.33
N ILE A 50 -26.39 -9.69 -30.05
CA ILE A 50 -26.42 -10.95 -30.80
C ILE A 50 -27.73 -11.69 -30.53
N ALA A 51 -28.16 -11.79 -29.27
CA ALA A 51 -29.43 -12.41 -28.91
C ALA A 51 -30.61 -11.67 -29.57
N GLU A 52 -30.61 -10.34 -29.52
CA GLU A 52 -31.60 -9.50 -30.20
C GLU A 52 -31.60 -9.68 -31.72
N ALA A 53 -30.41 -9.75 -32.35
CA ALA A 53 -30.29 -9.95 -33.79
C ALA A 53 -30.79 -11.32 -34.25
N VAL A 54 -30.59 -12.38 -33.44
CA VAL A 54 -31.13 -13.71 -33.72
C VAL A 54 -32.66 -13.68 -33.66
N ILE A 55 -33.24 -13.08 -32.62
CA ILE A 55 -34.70 -12.93 -32.49
C ILE A 55 -35.28 -12.12 -33.66
N ALA A 56 -34.63 -11.01 -34.02
CA ALA A 56 -35.06 -10.15 -35.12
C ALA A 56 -35.08 -10.86 -36.48
N ARG A 57 -34.25 -11.89 -36.67
CA ARG A 57 -34.24 -12.73 -37.86
C ARG A 57 -35.22 -13.92 -37.81
N GLY A 58 -36.06 -13.99 -36.77
CA GLY A 58 -37.01 -15.09 -36.57
C GLY A 58 -36.38 -16.34 -35.95
N GLY A 59 -35.20 -16.21 -35.35
CA GLY A 59 -34.54 -17.29 -34.62
C GLY A 59 -35.13 -17.55 -33.23
N PRO A 60 -34.68 -18.62 -32.56
CA PRO A 60 -35.13 -18.95 -31.21
C PRO A 60 -34.65 -17.90 -30.19
N GLU A 61 -35.33 -17.82 -29.05
CA GLU A 61 -34.85 -17.04 -27.92
C GLU A 61 -33.60 -17.71 -27.31
N ILE A 62 -32.43 -17.10 -27.55
CA ILE A 62 -31.15 -17.58 -27.03
C ILE A 62 -30.77 -16.76 -25.80
N SER A 63 -30.50 -17.45 -24.68
CA SER A 63 -30.02 -16.77 -23.48
C SER A 63 -28.60 -16.24 -23.65
N ASP A 64 -28.32 -15.03 -23.13
CA ASP A 64 -26.97 -14.44 -23.09
C ASP A 64 -25.94 -15.42 -22.51
N GLY A 65 -26.34 -16.18 -21.48
CA GLY A 65 -25.49 -17.17 -20.84
C GLY A 65 -25.08 -18.33 -21.76
N ALA A 66 -25.92 -18.70 -22.72
CA ALA A 66 -25.61 -19.76 -23.70
C ALA A 66 -24.57 -19.27 -24.72
N ILE A 67 -24.73 -18.05 -25.23
CA ILE A 67 -23.78 -17.41 -26.15
C ILE A 67 -22.41 -17.23 -25.47
N LEU A 68 -22.40 -16.75 -24.21
CA LEU A 68 -21.18 -16.62 -23.42
C LEU A 68 -20.51 -17.97 -23.14
N ALA A 69 -21.29 -19.00 -22.80
CA ALA A 69 -20.75 -20.32 -22.57
C ALA A 69 -20.10 -20.86 -23.85
N HIS A 70 -20.77 -20.74 -25.00
CA HIS A 70 -20.25 -21.12 -26.32
C HIS A 70 -18.94 -20.40 -26.65
N PHE A 71 -18.90 -19.08 -26.51
CA PHE A 71 -17.69 -18.31 -26.78
C PHE A 71 -16.52 -18.73 -25.87
N ARG A 72 -16.78 -19.01 -24.59
CA ARG A 72 -15.74 -19.41 -23.61
C ARG A 72 -15.18 -20.80 -23.85
N THR A 73 -15.98 -21.73 -24.36
CA THR A 73 -15.54 -23.11 -24.63
C THR A 73 -14.77 -23.23 -25.96
N HIS A 74 -14.94 -22.30 -26.90
CA HIS A 74 -14.32 -22.34 -28.22
C HIS A 74 -13.15 -21.36 -28.34
N LEU A 75 -11.94 -21.85 -28.10
CA LEU A 75 -10.71 -21.06 -28.15
C LEU A 75 -10.45 -20.45 -29.55
N ASP A 76 -10.82 -21.16 -30.62
CA ASP A 76 -10.59 -20.68 -31.99
C ASP A 76 -11.47 -19.47 -32.35
N LEU A 77 -12.66 -19.34 -31.73
CA LEU A 77 -13.48 -18.13 -31.85
C LEU A 77 -12.85 -16.95 -31.12
N GLN A 78 -12.28 -17.21 -29.93
CA GLN A 78 -11.59 -16.19 -29.15
C GLN A 78 -10.36 -15.65 -29.92
N LYS A 79 -9.58 -16.55 -30.55
CA LYS A 79 -8.45 -16.17 -31.39
C LYS A 79 -8.88 -15.33 -32.59
N ARG A 80 -9.89 -15.79 -33.35
CA ARG A 80 -10.41 -15.05 -34.52
C ARG A 80 -10.90 -13.65 -34.15
N ARG A 81 -11.59 -13.50 -33.01
CA ARG A 81 -12.00 -12.19 -32.50
C ARG A 81 -10.79 -11.31 -32.17
N VAL A 82 -9.77 -11.85 -31.51
CA VAL A 82 -8.52 -11.12 -31.21
C VAL A 82 -7.82 -10.66 -32.50
N GLU A 83 -7.73 -11.52 -33.50
CA GLU A 83 -7.12 -11.17 -34.78
C GLU A 83 -7.88 -10.03 -35.47
N GLN A 84 -9.20 -10.13 -35.60
CA GLN A 84 -10.02 -9.07 -36.22
C GLN A 84 -9.93 -7.75 -35.46
N THR A 85 -9.95 -7.79 -34.13
CA THR A 85 -9.78 -6.58 -33.32
C THR A 85 -8.41 -5.95 -33.53
N VAL A 86 -7.33 -6.73 -33.51
CA VAL A 86 -5.96 -6.27 -33.77
C VAL A 86 -5.84 -5.64 -35.16
N GLU A 87 -6.44 -6.26 -36.18
CA GLU A 87 -6.50 -5.68 -37.53
C GLU A 87 -7.27 -4.36 -37.55
N GLY A 88 -8.40 -4.28 -36.85
CA GLY A 88 -9.16 -3.04 -36.66
C GLY A 88 -8.32 -1.94 -36.00
N VAL A 89 -7.54 -2.29 -34.96
CA VAL A 89 -6.60 -1.36 -34.31
C VAL A 89 -5.53 -0.89 -35.28
N ALA A 90 -4.94 -1.80 -36.05
CA ALA A 90 -3.91 -1.46 -37.01
C ALA A 90 -4.44 -0.48 -38.07
N LYS A 91 -5.66 -0.73 -38.58
CA LYS A 91 -6.35 0.18 -39.51
C LYS A 91 -6.66 1.53 -38.87
N LEU A 92 -7.14 1.56 -37.62
CA LEU A 92 -7.39 2.82 -36.90
C LEU A 92 -6.09 3.60 -36.65
N ARG A 93 -5.00 2.93 -36.28
CA ARG A 93 -3.67 3.56 -36.12
C ARG A 93 -3.15 4.12 -37.44
N GLN A 94 -3.35 3.40 -38.54
CA GLN A 94 -2.99 3.89 -39.88
C GLN A 94 -3.85 5.08 -40.29
N ALA A 95 -5.16 5.05 -40.04
CA ALA A 95 -6.08 6.15 -40.31
C ALA A 95 -5.81 7.40 -39.46
N LEU A 96 -5.29 7.22 -38.24
CA LEU A 96 -4.87 8.31 -37.35
C LEU A 96 -3.56 8.97 -37.79
N GLY A 97 -2.87 8.44 -38.80
CA GLY A 97 -2.02 9.17 -39.75
C GLY A 97 -0.81 9.96 -39.25
N ASN A 98 -0.58 10.11 -37.94
CA ASN A 98 0.49 10.96 -37.40
C ASN A 98 1.30 10.23 -36.33
N PRO A 99 2.64 10.11 -36.49
CA PRO A 99 3.54 9.64 -35.43
C PRO A 99 3.68 10.65 -34.27
N GLU A 100 3.14 11.87 -34.42
CA GLU A 100 2.98 12.87 -33.36
C GLU A 100 1.53 12.96 -32.81
N ALA A 101 0.62 12.07 -33.22
CA ALA A 101 -0.70 12.02 -32.57
C ALA A 101 -0.49 11.80 -31.08
N ASP A 102 -1.03 12.70 -30.26
CA ASP A 102 -0.80 12.73 -28.82
C ASP A 102 -0.82 11.32 -28.26
N HIS A 103 0.26 10.92 -27.57
CA HIS A 103 0.40 9.61 -26.94
C HIS A 103 -0.86 9.22 -26.14
N THR A 104 -1.57 10.23 -25.61
CA THR A 104 -2.85 10.12 -24.92
C THR A 104 -3.99 9.59 -25.79
N LEU A 105 -4.08 9.95 -27.08
CA LEU A 105 -5.10 9.44 -28.01
C LEU A 105 -4.82 7.99 -28.40
N VAL A 106 -3.55 7.62 -28.55
CA VAL A 106 -3.15 6.23 -28.78
C VAL A 106 -3.45 5.37 -27.55
N GLU A 107 -3.15 5.87 -26.35
CA GLU A 107 -3.51 5.21 -25.09
C GLU A 107 -5.02 5.15 -24.86
N LEU A 108 -5.76 6.19 -25.26
CA LEU A 108 -7.23 6.22 -25.18
C LEU A 108 -7.83 5.19 -26.14
N ALA A 109 -7.35 5.11 -27.38
CA ALA A 109 -7.77 4.08 -28.32
C ALA A 109 -7.45 2.68 -27.77
N ASN A 110 -6.23 2.45 -27.29
CA ASN A 110 -5.82 1.18 -26.70
C ASN A 110 -6.66 0.81 -25.46
N SER A 111 -7.03 1.79 -24.63
CA SER A 111 -7.85 1.55 -23.43
C SER A 111 -9.33 1.31 -23.75
N ALA A 112 -9.91 2.03 -24.71
CA ALA A 112 -11.25 1.76 -25.23
C ALA A 112 -11.35 0.38 -25.87
N LEU A 113 -10.30 -0.06 -26.57
CA LEU A 113 -10.19 -1.39 -27.17
C LEU A 113 -10.02 -2.49 -26.10
N MET A 114 -9.20 -2.27 -25.07
CA MET A 114 -9.08 -3.20 -23.94
C MET A 114 -10.39 -3.29 -23.13
N ALA A 115 -11.12 -2.19 -23.00
CA ALA A 115 -12.46 -2.19 -22.40
C ALA A 115 -13.46 -2.97 -23.26
N GLY A 116 -13.42 -2.82 -24.59
CA GLY A 116 -14.21 -3.62 -25.54
C GLY A 116 -13.84 -5.11 -25.55
N TYR A 117 -12.58 -5.45 -25.29
CA TYR A 117 -12.11 -6.83 -25.12
C TYR A 117 -12.69 -7.49 -23.85
N MET A 118 -12.93 -6.70 -22.79
CA MET A 118 -13.53 -7.19 -21.54
C MET A 118 -15.07 -7.19 -21.53
N GLY A 119 -15.70 -6.43 -22.43
CA GLY A 119 -17.15 -6.28 -22.52
C GLY A 119 -17.84 -7.35 -23.36
N LEU A 120 -17.99 -8.57 -22.83
CA LEU A 120 -18.89 -9.57 -23.42
C LEU A 120 -20.35 -9.41 -22.94
N THR A 121 -20.64 -8.44 -22.08
CA THR A 121 -22.01 -8.20 -21.57
C THR A 121 -22.23 -6.71 -21.36
N ASN A 122 -23.21 -6.13 -22.03
CA ASN A 122 -23.79 -4.82 -21.74
C ASN A 122 -24.40 -4.78 -20.31
N LYS A 123 -24.83 -5.92 -19.75
CA LYS A 123 -25.56 -6.00 -18.46
C LYS A 123 -24.70 -5.92 -17.19
N ARG A 124 -23.37 -6.05 -17.25
CA ARG A 124 -22.47 -5.83 -16.08
C ARG A 124 -21.35 -4.83 -16.32
N ALA A 125 -21.12 -4.46 -17.58
CA ALA A 125 -20.29 -3.33 -17.96
C ALA A 125 -21.22 -2.18 -18.34
N GLY A 126 -21.84 -1.54 -17.35
CA GLY A 126 -22.16 -0.13 -17.51
C GLY A 126 -20.85 0.52 -17.95
N SER A 127 -20.85 1.07 -19.16
CA SER A 127 -19.71 1.64 -19.87
C SER A 127 -18.61 2.07 -18.90
N LEU A 128 -17.42 1.48 -19.00
CA LEU A 128 -16.25 1.95 -18.27
C LEU A 128 -16.08 3.42 -18.67
N THR A 129 -16.63 4.30 -17.85
CA THR A 129 -16.88 5.67 -18.29
C THR A 129 -15.52 6.35 -18.24
N ILE A 130 -15.29 7.40 -19.03
CA ILE A 130 -14.05 8.21 -18.91
C ILE A 130 -13.78 8.58 -17.43
N LYS A 131 -14.85 8.76 -16.66
CA LYS A 131 -14.83 8.96 -15.20
C LYS A 131 -14.21 7.80 -14.41
N ASP A 132 -14.49 6.55 -14.75
CA ASP A 132 -13.93 5.40 -14.03
C ASP A 132 -12.43 5.23 -14.34
N ALA A 133 -12.04 5.47 -15.60
CA ALA A 133 -10.63 5.52 -15.99
C ALA A 133 -9.89 6.63 -15.22
N GLU A 134 -10.52 7.79 -15.06
CA GLU A 134 -9.99 8.90 -14.28
C GLU A 134 -9.87 8.55 -12.78
N VAL A 135 -10.88 7.90 -12.19
CA VAL A 135 -10.83 7.42 -10.79
C VAL A 135 -9.69 6.43 -10.60
N ILE A 136 -9.49 5.50 -11.54
CA ILE A 136 -8.37 4.55 -11.48
C ILE A 136 -7.03 5.30 -11.60
N ARG A 137 -6.90 6.27 -12.52
CA ARG A 137 -5.70 7.11 -12.64
C ARG A 137 -5.39 7.85 -11.34
N LEU A 138 -6.39 8.55 -10.79
CA LEU A 138 -6.27 9.30 -9.54
C LEU A 138 -5.92 8.38 -8.38
N SER A 139 -6.47 7.16 -8.31
CA SER A 139 -6.13 6.18 -7.27
C SER A 139 -4.66 5.76 -7.35
N ARG A 140 -4.11 5.57 -8.56
CA ARG A 140 -2.70 5.25 -8.78
C ARG A 140 -1.80 6.42 -8.40
N GLU A 141 -2.18 7.65 -8.75
CA GLU A 141 -1.46 8.85 -8.34
C GLU A 141 -1.48 9.05 -6.83
N ASN A 142 -2.64 8.89 -6.19
CA ASN A 142 -2.77 8.92 -4.73
C ASN A 142 -1.88 7.87 -4.06
N LEU A 143 -1.84 6.65 -4.61
CA LEU A 143 -0.97 5.59 -4.10
C LEU A 143 0.52 5.96 -4.23
N LYS A 144 0.93 6.53 -5.37
CA LYS A 144 2.30 7.02 -5.59
C LYS A 144 2.65 8.14 -4.61
N LEU A 145 1.75 9.09 -4.38
CA LEU A 145 1.93 10.18 -3.42
C LEU A 145 2.05 9.66 -1.99
N ARG A 146 1.18 8.73 -1.58
CA ARG A 146 1.25 8.08 -0.26
C ARG A 146 2.59 7.35 -0.07
N LYS A 147 3.06 6.62 -1.07
CA LYS A 147 4.39 5.97 -1.03
C LYS A 147 5.53 6.99 -0.87
N ARG A 148 5.51 8.09 -1.62
CA ARG A 148 6.51 9.17 -1.49
C ARG A 148 6.47 9.83 -0.12
N TYR A 149 5.27 10.09 0.40
CA TYR A 149 5.08 10.67 1.72
C TYR A 149 5.65 9.76 2.82
N MET A 150 5.36 8.46 2.77
CA MET A 150 5.92 7.50 3.74
C MET A 150 7.45 7.46 3.68
N ALA A 151 8.03 7.40 2.47
CA ALA A 151 9.49 7.44 2.32
C ALA A 151 10.12 8.74 2.86
N LEU A 152 9.43 9.88 2.71
CA LEU A 152 9.90 11.16 3.25
C LEU A 152 9.80 11.20 4.78
N LYS A 153 8.74 10.63 5.35
CA LYS A 153 8.55 10.48 6.80
C LYS A 153 9.63 9.60 7.42
N GLU A 154 9.94 8.46 6.82
CA GLU A 154 11.02 7.56 7.26
C GLU A 154 12.39 8.26 7.23
N ARG A 155 12.68 9.02 6.16
CA ARG A 155 13.91 9.84 6.07
C ARG A 155 13.96 10.91 7.15
N GLY A 156 12.82 11.54 7.47
CA GLY A 156 12.71 12.50 8.57
C GLY A 156 13.06 11.88 9.91
N GLN A 157 12.44 10.75 10.24
CA GLN A 157 12.70 10.01 11.48
C GLN A 157 14.15 9.54 11.58
N ALA A 158 14.74 9.05 10.48
CA ALA A 158 16.14 8.65 10.47
C ALA A 158 17.10 9.82 10.75
N ARG A 159 16.80 11.02 10.24
CA ARG A 159 17.59 12.23 10.54
C ARG A 159 17.46 12.65 12.00
N GLU A 160 16.24 12.63 12.53
CA GLU A 160 15.97 12.97 13.92
C GLU A 160 16.68 12.02 14.89
N ASN A 161 16.62 10.71 14.63
CA ASN A 161 17.35 9.71 15.42
C ASN A 161 18.87 9.93 15.39
N ARG A 162 19.44 10.30 14.22
CA ARG A 162 20.86 10.64 14.12
C ARG A 162 21.22 11.86 14.97
N LEU A 163 20.37 12.90 14.96
CA LEU A 163 20.58 14.09 15.78
C LEU A 163 20.51 13.75 17.28
N LEU A 164 19.53 12.94 17.69
CA LEU A 164 19.41 12.48 19.08
C LEU A 164 20.65 11.70 19.52
N GLN A 165 21.13 10.77 18.70
CA GLN A 165 22.36 10.02 18.98
C GLN A 165 23.58 10.95 19.11
N SER A 166 23.70 11.96 18.25
CA SER A 166 24.81 12.92 18.34
C SER A 166 24.74 13.77 19.62
N ARG A 167 23.54 14.16 20.05
CA ARG A 167 23.34 14.89 21.32
C ARG A 167 23.68 14.03 22.52
N LEU A 168 23.23 12.77 22.52
CA LEU A 168 23.55 11.82 23.59
C LEU A 168 25.07 11.68 23.76
N ARG A 169 25.79 11.43 22.65
CA ARG A 169 27.26 11.35 22.66
C ARG A 169 27.93 12.62 23.18
N TYR A 170 27.40 13.78 22.82
CA TYR A 170 27.92 15.05 23.31
C TYR A 170 27.75 15.20 24.83
N GLU A 171 26.59 14.82 25.37
CA GLU A 171 26.35 14.82 26.81
C GLU A 171 27.23 13.79 27.53
N ASP A 172 27.47 12.61 26.95
CA ASP A 172 28.39 11.61 27.49
C ASP A 172 29.82 12.17 27.60
N ILE A 173 30.34 12.78 26.53
CA ILE A 173 31.68 13.41 26.53
C ILE A 173 31.75 14.55 27.55
N LYS A 174 30.68 15.35 27.67
CA LYS A 174 30.61 16.43 28.65
C LYS A 174 30.61 15.90 30.08
N TYR A 175 29.94 14.77 30.34
CA TYR A 175 29.97 14.09 31.61
C TYR A 175 31.37 13.56 31.93
N ASP A 176 32.00 12.86 30.98
CA ASP A 176 33.34 12.30 31.16
C ASP A 176 34.38 13.38 31.46
N THR A 177 34.35 14.47 30.68
CA THR A 177 35.24 15.62 30.92
C THR A 177 34.99 16.30 32.28
N ALA A 178 33.74 16.37 32.75
CA ALA A 178 33.43 16.85 34.09
C ALA A 178 33.97 15.92 35.18
N VAL A 179 33.85 14.61 35.00
CA VAL A 179 34.40 13.59 35.91
C VAL A 179 35.93 13.67 35.96
N GLU A 180 36.61 13.81 34.82
CA GLU A 180 38.06 13.98 34.77
C GLU A 180 38.52 15.26 35.47
N ARG A 181 37.82 16.38 35.26
CA ARG A 181 38.09 17.64 35.98
C ARG A 181 37.91 17.48 37.48
N LEU A 182 36.85 16.80 37.92
CA LEU A 182 36.64 16.51 39.34
C LEU A 182 37.76 15.63 39.91
N LYS A 183 38.23 14.62 39.15
CA LYS A 183 39.38 13.80 39.54
C LYS A 183 40.66 14.65 39.65
N HIS A 184 40.92 15.55 38.71
CA HIS A 184 42.06 16.46 38.74
C HIS A 184 42.02 17.38 39.95
N LEU A 185 40.89 18.08 40.15
CA LEU A 185 40.67 18.95 41.30
C LEU A 185 40.83 18.20 42.62
N ARG A 186 40.34 16.95 42.71
CA ARG A 186 40.51 16.12 43.91
C ARG A 186 41.96 15.71 44.15
N LYS A 187 42.77 15.52 43.10
CA LYS A 187 44.21 15.26 43.22
C LYS A 187 44.96 16.51 43.65
N GLU A 188 44.68 17.66 43.03
CA GLU A 188 45.24 18.96 43.42
C GLU A 188 44.90 19.29 44.87
N PHE A 189 43.64 19.11 45.27
CA PHE A 189 43.20 19.34 46.64
C PHE A 189 43.94 18.46 47.64
N ARG A 190 44.12 17.17 47.33
CA ARG A 190 44.93 16.26 48.17
C ARG A 190 46.39 16.70 48.25
N SER A 191 47.00 17.07 47.12
CA SER A 191 48.39 17.55 47.11
C SER A 191 48.59 18.85 47.90
N LEU A 192 47.61 19.76 47.89
CA LEU A 192 47.66 21.00 48.64
C LEU A 192 47.42 20.78 50.15
N MET A 193 46.59 19.79 50.51
CA MET A 193 46.45 19.33 51.90
C MET A 193 47.75 18.71 52.42
N GLU A 194 48.37 17.80 51.66
CA GLU A 194 49.63 17.15 52.02
C GLU A 194 50.80 18.13 52.10
N ALA A 195 50.83 19.14 51.22
CA ALA A 195 51.84 20.20 51.25
C ALA A 195 51.67 21.20 52.40
N GLY A 196 50.65 21.05 53.27
CA GLY A 196 50.42 21.91 54.43
C GLY A 196 50.08 23.37 54.07
N LYS A 197 49.75 23.66 52.80
CA LYS A 197 49.46 25.01 52.31
C LYS A 197 48.03 25.48 52.55
N LEU A 198 47.14 24.56 52.93
CA LEU A 198 45.75 24.85 53.32
C LEU A 198 45.63 24.73 54.85
N GLU A 199 45.58 25.87 55.55
CA GLU A 199 45.22 25.90 56.97
C GLU A 199 43.79 25.38 57.17
N ALA A 200 43.56 24.60 58.22
CA ALA A 200 42.27 23.99 58.54
C ALA A 200 41.12 25.03 58.62
N GLY A 201 41.42 26.27 59.04
CA GLY A 201 40.44 27.36 59.13
C GLY A 201 40.00 27.94 57.77
N THR A 202 40.81 27.84 56.71
CA THR A 202 40.41 28.26 55.36
C THR A 202 39.44 27.26 54.73
N LEU A 203 39.62 25.98 55.07
CA LEU A 203 38.79 24.86 54.64
C LEU A 203 37.37 24.93 55.22
N GLU A 204 37.24 25.35 56.48
CA GLU A 204 35.94 25.62 57.12
C GLU A 204 35.21 26.80 56.47
N LYS A 205 35.91 27.89 56.15
CA LYS A 205 35.33 29.04 55.43
C LYS A 205 34.86 28.68 54.02
N ILE A 206 35.63 27.87 53.28
CA ILE A 206 35.22 27.39 51.95
C ILE A 206 33.97 26.51 52.05
N ARG A 207 33.87 25.66 53.08
CA ARG A 207 32.67 24.84 53.33
C ARG A 207 31.44 25.69 53.67
N GLU A 208 31.62 26.75 54.43
CA GLU A 208 30.57 27.70 54.80
C GLU A 208 30.05 28.49 53.59
N ILE A 209 30.96 28.98 52.73
CA ILE A 209 30.62 29.76 51.53
C ILE A 209 29.88 28.91 50.47
N TYR A 210 30.29 27.66 50.27
CA TYR A 210 29.68 26.79 49.26
C TYR A 210 28.49 25.96 49.76
N GLY A 211 28.09 26.12 51.03
CA GLY A 211 26.89 25.45 51.57
C GLY A 211 26.94 23.92 51.55
N ILE A 212 28.13 23.32 51.48
CA ILE A 212 28.29 21.86 51.52
C ILE A 212 28.05 21.43 52.96
N ILE A 213 26.81 21.08 53.26
CA ILE A 213 26.34 20.65 54.58
C ILE A 213 27.21 19.48 55.09
N LYS A 214 27.51 19.54 56.39
CA LYS A 214 28.30 18.62 57.23
C LYS A 214 27.91 17.13 57.10
N GLN A 215 28.13 16.48 55.97
CA GLN A 215 28.26 15.03 55.94
C GLN A 215 29.74 14.66 56.17
N PRO A 216 30.07 13.87 57.19
CA PRO A 216 31.43 13.39 57.37
C PRO A 216 31.81 12.53 56.16
N PHE A 217 32.88 12.93 55.47
CA PHE A 217 33.52 12.09 54.46
C PHE A 217 34.17 10.91 55.20
N ASN A 218 33.51 9.74 55.20
CA ASN A 218 34.17 8.49 55.59
C ASN A 218 35.22 8.16 54.52
N TYR A 219 36.50 8.15 54.90
CA TYR A 219 37.61 7.75 54.03
C TYR A 219 37.77 6.23 53.91
N GLU A 220 36.87 5.46 54.52
CA GLU A 220 36.95 4.00 54.56
C GLU A 220 35.94 3.37 53.59
N ASN A 221 36.44 2.46 52.75
CA ASN A 221 35.73 1.55 51.84
C ASN A 221 35.40 2.05 50.43
N THR A 222 36.41 2.00 49.54
CA THR A 222 36.24 1.46 48.17
C THR A 222 37.56 0.84 47.68
N GLU A 223 38.18 -0.02 48.49
CA GLU A 223 39.07 -1.06 47.97
C GLU A 223 38.26 -2.35 47.88
N THR A 224 37.73 -2.66 46.70
CA THR A 224 37.71 -3.99 46.04
C THR A 224 36.71 -3.99 44.88
N PRO A 225 37.15 -4.09 43.61
CA PRO A 225 36.29 -4.61 42.56
C PRO A 225 36.12 -6.12 42.77
N ALA A 226 34.88 -6.55 43.00
CA ALA A 226 34.52 -7.95 42.98
C ALA A 226 34.78 -8.52 41.58
N GLN A 227 35.65 -9.54 41.51
CA GLN A 227 35.78 -10.42 40.36
C GLN A 227 34.53 -11.31 40.30
N GLY A 228 33.89 -11.35 39.13
CA GLY A 228 32.78 -12.23 38.78
C GLY A 228 32.52 -12.13 37.28
#